data_AF-A0A2D7Z655-F1
#
_entry.id   AF-A0A2D7Z655-F1
#
_cell.length_a   1.000
_cell.length_b   1.000
_cell.length_c   1.000
_cell.angle_alpha   90.00
_cell.angle_beta   90.00
_cell.angle_gamma   90.00
#
_symmetry.space_group_name_H-M   'P 1'
#
loop_
_entity.id
_entity.type
_entity.pdbx_description
1 polymer ?
#
loop_
_entity_poly.entity_id
_entity_poly.type
_entity_poly.pdbx_seq_one_letter_code
_entity_poly.pdbx_strand_id
1 'polypeptide(L)' 'ETGRYGRGDFQELDGEIEHQPWVDGGEPCICLAVTDAPLRFKSLAAKLAQPLLGI' A
#
# COMPACT_ATOMS: atom_id res chain seq x y z
N GLU A 1 -7.97 4.27 -8.18
CA GLU A 1 -8.23 4.97 -6.90
C GLU A 1 -9.50 4.39 -6.33
N THR A 2 -9.49 3.98 -5.06
CA THR A 2 -10.60 3.23 -4.42
C THR A 2 -11.42 4.10 -3.47
N GLY A 3 -10.93 5.31 -3.15
CA GLY A 3 -11.61 6.30 -2.32
C GLY A 3 -10.63 7.14 -1.51
N ARG A 4 -11.16 8.06 -0.69
CA ARG A 4 -10.42 8.75 0.37
C ARG A 4 -10.83 8.14 1.71
N TYR A 5 -9.85 7.84 2.54
CA TYR A 5 -10.04 7.15 3.82
C TYR A 5 -9.44 7.98 4.94
N GLY A 6 -10.23 8.16 6.00
CA GLY A 6 -9.84 8.87 7.21
C GLY A 6 -9.64 7.93 8.39
N ARG A 7 -9.40 8.54 9.56
CA ARG A 7 -9.21 7.79 10.81
C ARG A 7 -10.49 7.00 11.16
N GLY A 8 -10.35 5.68 11.24
CA GLY A 8 -11.42 4.75 11.61
C GLY A 8 -12.11 4.10 10.41
N ASP A 9 -11.83 4.56 9.18
CA ASP A 9 -12.31 3.88 7.98
C ASP A 9 -11.52 2.60 7.73
N PHE A 10 -12.18 1.62 7.11
CA PHE A 10 -11.60 0.31 6.79
C PHE A 10 -11.71 0.05 5.28
N GLN A 11 -10.68 -0.60 4.75
CA GLN A 11 -10.62 -1.00 3.34
C GLN A 11 -10.16 -2.46 3.26
N GLU A 12 -10.90 -3.24 2.48
CA GLU A 12 -10.57 -4.60 2.09
C GLU A 12 -10.56 -4.67 0.58
N LEU A 13 -9.48 -5.20 0.01
CA LEU A 13 -9.30 -5.35 -1.43
C LEU A 13 -8.55 -6.66 -1.69
N ASP A 14 -8.79 -7.24 -2.86
CA ASP A 14 -8.10 -8.44 -3.32
C ASP A 14 -6.85 -8.11 -4.16
N GLY A 15 -6.19 -9.15 -4.67
CA GLY A 15 -4.98 -9.03 -5.47
C GLY A 15 -5.20 -8.57 -6.92
N GLU A 16 -6.44 -8.30 -7.35
CA GLU A 16 -6.71 -7.82 -8.71
C GLU A 16 -6.39 -6.33 -8.87
N ILE A 17 -6.39 -5.59 -7.75
CA ILE A 17 -6.12 -4.16 -7.74
C ILE A 17 -4.63 -3.89 -7.48
N GLU A 18 -4.04 -3.06 -8.34
CA GLU A 18 -2.71 -2.51 -8.06
C GLU A 18 -2.82 -1.43 -6.99
N HIS A 19 -2.43 -1.80 -5.77
CA HIS A 19 -2.46 -0.92 -4.61
C HIS A 19 -1.35 0.14 -4.64
N GLN A 20 -1.75 1.40 -4.66
CA GLN A 20 -0.84 2.55 -4.54
C GLN A 20 -1.48 3.63 -3.65
N PRO A 21 -1.33 3.56 -2.32
CA PRO A 21 -1.88 4.56 -1.42
C PRO A 21 -1.14 5.90 -1.56
N TRP A 22 -1.89 6.99 -1.46
CA TRP A 22 -1.38 8.35 -1.43
C TRP A 22 -1.95 9.08 -0.22
N VAL A 23 -1.12 9.89 0.43
CA VAL A 23 -1.54 10.74 1.55
C VAL A 23 -1.92 12.10 0.99
N ASP A 24 -3.17 12.48 1.21
CA ASP A 24 -3.70 13.82 0.96
C ASP A 24 -3.52 14.64 2.24
N GLY A 25 -2.74 15.73 2.18
CA GLY A 25 -2.60 16.68 3.29
C GLY A 25 -1.16 16.87 3.80
N GLY A 26 -1.04 17.68 4.86
CA GLY A 26 0.23 18.06 5.49
C GLY A 26 0.52 17.35 6.81
N GLU A 27 -0.40 16.53 7.30
CA GLU A 27 -0.24 15.79 8.55
C GLU A 27 0.12 14.31 8.28
N PRO A 28 0.85 13.65 9.18
CA PRO A 28 1.16 12.23 9.03
C PRO A 28 -0.10 11.36 9.00
N CYS A 29 -0.16 10.45 8.04
CA CYS A 29 -1.14 9.38 8.00
C CYS A 29 -0.49 8.08 8.48
N ILE A 30 -1.09 7.43 9.49
CA ILE A 30 -0.64 6.14 10.01
C ILE A 30 -1.70 5.10 9.69
N CYS A 31 -1.33 4.10 8.88
CA CYS A 31 -2.20 3.01 8.48
C CYS A 31 -1.66 1.68 9.03
N LEU A 32 -2.55 0.82 9.52
CA LEU A 32 -2.26 -0.59 9.75
C LEU A 32 -2.70 -1.38 8.52
N ALA A 33 -1.74 -1.98 7.81
CA ALA A 33 -2.02 -2.87 6.70
C ALA A 33 -1.76 -4.33 7.12
N VAL A 34 -2.68 -5.21 6.72
CA VAL A 34 -2.55 -6.67 6.93
C VAL A 34 -2.67 -7.33 5.56
N THR A 35 -1.74 -8.21 5.23
CA THR A 35 -1.74 -8.99 3.99
C THR A 35 -1.72 -10.48 4.31
N ASP A 36 -2.40 -11.28 3.50
CA ASP A 36 -2.42 -12.74 3.58
C ASP A 36 -1.25 -13.40 2.82
N ALA A 37 -0.57 -12.63 1.95
CA ALA A 37 0.58 -13.05 1.17
C ALA A 37 1.66 -11.95 1.08
N PRO A 38 2.89 -12.28 0.64
CA PRO A 38 3.94 -11.30 0.39
C PRO A 38 3.57 -10.28 -0.69
N LEU A 39 4.15 -9.07 -0.60
CA LEU A 39 3.94 -8.02 -1.58
C LEU A 39 4.52 -8.41 -2.95
N ARG A 40 3.76 -8.14 -4.02
CA ARG A 40 4.18 -8.36 -5.41
C ARG A 40 4.25 -7.03 -6.15
N PHE A 41 5.42 -6.41 -6.15
CA PHE A 41 5.64 -5.15 -6.87
C PHE A 41 5.58 -5.37 -8.38
N LYS A 42 4.85 -4.51 -9.11
CA LYS A 42 4.77 -4.57 -10.58
C LYS A 42 5.84 -3.72 -11.27
N SER A 43 6.24 -2.60 -10.68
CA SER A 43 7.30 -1.72 -11.17
C SER A 43 8.68 -2.38 -11.15
N LEU A 44 9.46 -2.22 -12.22
CA LEU A 44 10.84 -2.72 -12.32
C LEU A 44 11.75 -2.10 -11.26
N ALA A 45 11.62 -0.79 -11.02
CA ALA A 45 12.43 -0.10 -10.03
C ALA A 45 12.15 -0.61 -8.61
N ALA A 46 10.87 -0.85 -8.27
CA ALA A 46 10.49 -1.41 -6.98
C ALA A 46 11.02 -2.83 -6.79
N LYS A 47 10.95 -3.68 -7.82
CA LYS A 47 11.52 -5.04 -7.81
C LYS A 47 13.03 -5.05 -7.55
N LEU A 48 13.76 -4.05 -8.07
CA LEU A 48 15.20 -3.93 -7.83
C LEU A 48 15.53 -3.46 -6.40
N ALA A 49 14.65 -2.68 -5.77
CA ALA A 49 14.85 -2.16 -4.42
C ALA A 49 14.51 -3.18 -3.32
N GLN A 50 13.70 -4.20 -3.63
CA GLN A 50 13.25 -5.25 -2.71
C GLN A 50 14.35 -5.82 -1.78
N PRO A 51 15.54 -6.26 -2.28
CA PRO A 51 16.59 -6.82 -1.43
C PRO A 51 17.10 -5.88 -0.32
N LEU A 52 17.04 -4.56 -0.53
CA LEU A 52 17.46 -3.57 0.47
C LEU A 52 16.44 -3.38 1.59
N LEU A 53 15.15 -3.58 1.28
CA LEU A 53 14.06 -3.40 2.22
C LEU A 53 13.82 -4.65 3.09
N GLY A 54 14.52 -5.76 2.80
CA GLY A 54 14.34 -7.03 3.48
C GLY A 54 13.02 -7.74 3.14
N ILE A 55 12.48 -7.46 1.94
CA ILE A 55 11.22 -7.99 1.41
C ILE A 55 11.45 -8.65 0.05
#